data_AF-A0AAW6H5P6-F1
#
_entry.id   AF-A0AAW6H5P6-F1
#
_cell.length_a   1.000
_cell.length_b   1.000
_cell.length_c   1.000
_cell.angle_alpha   90.00
_cell.angle_beta   90.00
_cell.angle_gamma   90.00
#
_symmetry.space_group_name_H-M   'P 1'
#
loop_
_entity.id
_entity.type
_entity.pdbx_description
1 polymer ?
#
loop_
_entity_poly.entity_id
_entity_poly.type
_entity_poly.pdbx_seq_one_letter_code
_entity_poly.pdbx_strand_id
1 'polypeptide(L)'
;MKKSALTVLIALLPLAAIAQTPSINEDGKKIEKEKMETKDYLPEVHGTIRAKYEYQTTMGAGRFEVRNARVSVTGNVLPSVAYKAEIDLSDEGQIKMLDAYARLFPTKGLTVTAGQMRVPFTIDAHRSPHQQYFPNRSFIAKQVGNVRDVGFTVGYTLPTDVPITVEGGLFNGSGLTNQKEWHKEVNYSAKAQFLFTKGLNLTLS
;
A
#
# COMPACT_ATOMS: atom_id res chain seq x y z
N MET A 1 -47.11 6.29 29.42
CA MET A 1 -46.10 5.30 29.85
C MET A 1 -46.06 4.16 28.83
N LYS A 2 -44.94 3.98 28.13
CA LYS A 2 -44.48 2.72 27.50
C LYS A 2 -43.09 3.00 26.93
N LYS A 3 -42.04 2.79 27.75
CA LYS A 3 -40.65 2.79 27.31
C LYS A 3 -40.38 1.40 26.74
N SER A 4 -40.25 1.28 25.42
CA SER A 4 -39.80 0.03 24.81
C SER A 4 -38.28 0.00 24.87
N ALA A 5 -37.74 -0.85 25.74
CA ALA A 5 -36.31 -1.09 25.86
C ALA A 5 -35.88 -1.93 24.65
N LEU A 6 -35.19 -1.29 23.69
CA LEU A 6 -34.55 -1.99 22.58
C LEU A 6 -33.22 -2.55 23.08
N THR A 7 -33.21 -3.82 23.45
CA THR A 7 -32.04 -4.57 23.90
C THR A 7 -31.12 -4.82 22.70
N VAL A 8 -30.02 -4.07 22.60
CA VAL A 8 -28.95 -4.34 21.62
C VAL A 8 -28.09 -5.46 22.17
N LEU A 9 -28.22 -6.66 21.59
CA LEU A 9 -27.37 -7.80 21.88
C LEU A 9 -26.04 -7.65 21.12
N ILE A 10 -25.00 -7.17 21.81
CA ILE A 10 -23.62 -7.21 21.29
C ILE A 10 -23.12 -8.64 21.45
N ALA A 11 -23.14 -9.41 20.37
CA ALA A 11 -22.45 -10.70 20.32
C ALA A 11 -20.92 -10.44 20.37
N LEU A 12 -20.31 -10.69 21.54
CA LEU A 12 -18.86 -10.83 21.64
C LEU A 12 -18.44 -12.09 20.87
N LEU A 13 -18.01 -11.91 19.62
CA LEU A 13 -17.24 -12.92 18.91
C LEU A 13 -15.86 -13.04 19.59
N PRO A 14 -15.41 -14.25 19.96
CA PRO A 14 -14.08 -14.43 20.51
C PRO A 14 -13.05 -14.03 19.45
N LEU A 15 -12.15 -13.09 19.81
CA LEU A 15 -10.94 -12.79 19.05
C LEU A 15 -10.05 -14.04 19.08
N ALA A 16 -10.27 -14.96 18.14
CA ALA A 16 -9.19 -15.83 17.71
C ALA A 16 -8.14 -14.92 17.07
N ALA A 17 -6.99 -14.78 17.74
CA ALA A 17 -5.81 -14.18 17.13
C ALA A 17 -5.40 -15.06 15.95
N ILE A 18 -6.00 -14.80 14.78
CA ILE A 18 -5.52 -15.34 13.52
C ILE A 18 -4.12 -14.75 13.36
N ALA A 19 -3.12 -15.60 13.56
CA ALA A 19 -1.74 -15.31 13.22
C ALA A 19 -1.75 -14.70 11.82
N GLN A 20 -1.12 -13.53 11.68
CA GLN A 20 -1.02 -12.83 10.41
C GLN A 20 -0.54 -13.82 9.34
N THR A 21 -1.37 -14.05 8.34
CA THR A 21 -0.92 -14.67 7.10
C THR A 21 0.30 -13.87 6.63
N PRO A 22 1.41 -14.51 6.23
CA PRO A 22 2.60 -13.79 5.80
C PRO A 22 2.19 -12.75 4.76
N SER A 23 2.61 -11.50 4.98
CA SER A 23 2.30 -10.39 4.08
C SER A 23 2.68 -10.81 2.66
N ILE A 24 1.67 -11.02 1.82
CA ILE A 24 1.89 -11.28 0.40
C ILE A 24 2.57 -10.02 -0.13
N ASN A 25 3.78 -10.17 -0.64
CA ASN A 25 4.57 -9.06 -1.16
C ASN A 25 3.99 -8.69 -2.53
N GLU A 26 3.02 -7.77 -2.54
CA GLU A 26 2.24 -7.33 -3.72
C GLU A 26 3.01 -6.34 -4.61
N ASP A 27 4.31 -6.19 -4.42
CA ASP A 27 5.13 -5.16 -5.09
C ASP A 27 6.18 -5.73 -6.06
N GLY A 28 6.02 -7.00 -6.46
CA GLY A 28 6.97 -7.71 -7.31
C GLY A 28 8.23 -8.15 -6.55
N LYS A 29 8.75 -9.33 -6.89
CA LYS A 29 9.88 -9.96 -6.18
C LYS A 29 11.05 -10.18 -7.14
N LYS A 30 12.26 -10.15 -6.60
CA LYS A 30 13.44 -10.65 -7.31
C LYS A 30 13.30 -12.17 -7.45
N ILE A 31 13.53 -12.69 -8.66
CA ILE A 31 13.56 -14.14 -8.90
C ILE A 31 15.01 -14.60 -8.80
N GLU A 32 15.28 -15.57 -7.93
CA GLU A 32 16.60 -16.17 -7.74
C GLU A 32 16.88 -17.25 -8.81
N LYS A 33 16.80 -16.88 -10.09
CA LYS A 33 17.09 -17.77 -11.22
C LYS A 33 17.94 -17.05 -12.26
N GLU A 34 18.83 -17.78 -12.93
CA GLU A 34 19.66 -17.24 -14.02
C GLU A 34 18.85 -16.99 -15.30
N LYS A 35 17.83 -17.83 -15.57
CA LYS A 35 16.92 -17.70 -16.71
C LYS A 35 15.47 -17.91 -16.26
N MET A 36 14.58 -17.14 -16.87
CA MET A 36 13.14 -17.23 -16.64
C MET A 36 12.57 -18.44 -17.38
N GLU A 37 11.68 -19.17 -16.73
CA GLU A 37 10.84 -20.18 -17.37
C GLU A 37 9.50 -19.56 -17.81
N THR A 38 8.76 -20.23 -18.71
CA THR A 38 7.47 -19.74 -19.20
C THR A 38 6.48 -19.41 -18.07
N LYS A 39 6.55 -20.15 -16.95
CA LYS A 39 5.72 -19.90 -15.77
C LYS A 39 6.13 -18.63 -15.01
N ASP A 40 7.41 -18.27 -15.02
CA ASP A 40 7.92 -17.10 -14.31
C ASP A 40 7.48 -15.77 -14.96
N TYR A 41 7.03 -15.83 -16.23
CA TYR A 41 6.43 -14.69 -16.94
C TYR A 41 4.93 -14.53 -16.67
N LEU A 42 4.28 -15.50 -16.02
CA LEU A 42 2.85 -15.40 -15.73
C LEU A 42 2.62 -14.30 -14.70
N PRO A 43 1.76 -13.31 -15.00
CA PRO A 43 1.44 -12.27 -14.02
C PRO A 43 0.63 -12.86 -12.86
N GLU A 44 0.93 -12.39 -11.65
CA GLU A 44 0.07 -12.54 -10.50
C GLU A 44 -0.99 -11.42 -10.50
N VAL A 45 -2.25 -11.80 -10.29
CA VAL A 45 -3.38 -10.86 -10.20
C VAL A 45 -3.89 -10.86 -8.77
N HIS A 46 -3.94 -9.69 -8.16
CA HIS A 46 -4.50 -9.51 -6.82
C HIS A 46 -5.73 -8.61 -6.87
N GLY A 47 -6.68 -8.87 -5.98
CA GLY A 47 -7.91 -8.11 -5.87
C GLY A 47 -8.27 -7.85 -4.41
N THR A 48 -8.88 -6.70 -4.13
CA THR A 48 -9.43 -6.39 -2.81
C THR A 48 -10.73 -5.62 -2.98
N ILE A 49 -11.83 -6.17 -2.44
CA ILE A 49 -13.13 -5.51 -2.40
C ILE A 49 -13.49 -5.24 -0.94
N ARG A 50 -13.85 -4.00 -0.63
CA ARG A 50 -14.31 -3.59 0.71
C ARG A 50 -15.65 -2.88 0.59
N ALA A 51 -16.68 -3.51 1.12
CA ALA A 51 -17.98 -2.88 1.34
C ALA A 51 -18.04 -2.29 2.76
N LYS A 52 -18.78 -1.20 2.92
CA LYS A 52 -18.90 -0.51 4.19
C LYS A 52 -20.32 0.02 4.37
N TYR A 53 -20.80 -0.06 5.60
CA TYR A 53 -22.02 0.57 6.05
C TYR A 53 -21.70 1.49 7.22
N GLU A 54 -22.20 2.71 7.18
CA GLU A 54 -22.08 3.67 8.28
C GLU A 54 -23.47 4.15 8.70
N TYR A 55 -23.69 4.27 10.00
CA TYR A 55 -24.90 4.83 10.58
C TYR A 55 -24.53 6.00 11.49
N GLN A 56 -25.08 7.17 11.23
CA GLN A 56 -24.86 8.38 12.00
C GLN A 56 -26.06 8.64 12.90
N THR A 57 -25.92 8.35 14.20
CA THR A 57 -27.00 8.42 15.19
C THR A 57 -27.59 9.82 15.32
N THR A 58 -26.77 10.88 15.24
CA THR A 58 -27.24 12.28 15.33
C THR A 58 -28.16 12.68 14.18
N MET A 59 -27.97 12.11 12.98
CA MET A 59 -28.80 12.38 11.81
C MET A 59 -29.88 11.32 11.57
N GLY A 60 -29.83 10.20 12.30
CA GLY A 60 -30.70 9.04 12.08
C GLY A 60 -30.54 8.39 10.71
N ALA A 61 -29.46 8.69 9.98
CA ALA A 61 -29.24 8.28 8.60
C ALA A 61 -28.10 7.26 8.48
N GLY A 62 -28.19 6.37 7.50
CA GLY A 62 -27.14 5.42 7.18
C GLY A 62 -26.81 5.41 5.70
N ARG A 63 -25.59 4.97 5.36
CA ARG A 63 -25.13 4.84 3.98
C ARG A 63 -24.39 3.54 3.75
N PHE A 64 -24.58 2.96 2.57
CA PHE A 64 -23.74 1.91 2.03
C PHE A 64 -22.74 2.52 1.06
N GLU A 65 -21.48 2.11 1.15
CA GLU A 65 -20.44 2.54 0.23
C GLU A 65 -19.55 1.37 -0.15
N VAL A 66 -19.10 1.33 -1.41
CA VAL A 66 -17.94 0.53 -1.79
C VAL A 66 -16.72 1.37 -1.44
N ARG A 67 -16.02 0.97 -0.38
CA ARG A 67 -14.88 1.74 0.13
C ARG A 67 -13.66 1.59 -0.77
N ASN A 68 -13.39 0.37 -1.25
CA ASN A 68 -12.30 0.07 -2.19
C ASN A 68 -12.73 -1.08 -3.10
N ALA A 69 -12.41 -0.97 -4.39
CA ALA A 69 -12.51 -2.06 -5.36
C ALA A 69 -11.21 -2.09 -6.17
N ARG A 70 -10.16 -2.64 -5.56
CA ARG A 70 -8.80 -2.59 -6.09
C ARG A 70 -8.45 -3.84 -6.87
N VAL A 71 -7.78 -3.64 -8.00
CA VAL A 71 -7.18 -4.70 -8.81
C VAL A 71 -5.72 -4.33 -9.04
N SER A 72 -4.83 -5.30 -8.88
CA SER A 72 -3.41 -5.13 -9.21
C SER A 72 -2.90 -6.33 -10.01
N VAL A 73 -1.92 -6.05 -10.85
CA VAL A 73 -1.18 -7.03 -11.63
C VAL A 73 0.29 -6.82 -11.36
N THR A 74 0.98 -7.90 -11.02
CA THR A 74 2.43 -7.90 -10.81
C THR A 74 3.07 -9.03 -11.58
N GLY A 75 4.32 -8.84 -11.99
CA GLY A 75 5.08 -9.90 -12.62
C GLY A 75 6.53 -9.51 -12.87
N ASN A 76 7.25 -10.40 -13.55
CA ASN A 76 8.65 -10.23 -13.85
C ASN A 76 8.89 -10.27 -15.36
N VAL A 77 9.68 -9.33 -15.86
CA VAL A 77 10.16 -9.34 -17.26
C VAL A 77 11.54 -9.98 -17.34
N LEU A 78 12.36 -9.77 -16.31
CA LEU A 78 13.65 -10.41 -16.12
C LEU A 78 13.77 -10.84 -14.63
N PRO A 79 14.71 -11.73 -14.28
CA PRO A 79 14.91 -12.11 -12.87
C PRO A 79 15.17 -10.92 -11.94
N SER A 80 15.80 -9.88 -12.48
CA SER A 80 16.10 -8.62 -11.78
C SER A 80 15.13 -7.47 -12.09
N VAL A 81 14.08 -7.68 -12.89
CA VAL A 81 13.13 -6.62 -13.30
C VAL A 81 11.69 -7.08 -13.10
N ALA A 82 11.02 -6.44 -12.15
CA ALA A 82 9.60 -6.63 -11.86
C ALA A 82 8.76 -5.40 -12.29
N TYR A 83 7.47 -5.60 -12.47
CA TYR A 83 6.52 -4.53 -12.73
C TYR A 83 5.29 -4.65 -11.83
N LYS A 84 4.63 -3.52 -11.59
CA LYS A 84 3.33 -3.44 -10.93
C LYS A 84 2.43 -2.44 -11.63
N ALA A 85 1.19 -2.82 -11.84
CA ALA A 85 0.10 -1.93 -12.22
C ALA A 85 -1.07 -2.14 -11.25
N GLU A 86 -1.58 -1.07 -10.65
CA GLU A 86 -2.65 -1.10 -9.66
C GLU A 86 -3.66 0.02 -9.91
N ILE A 87 -4.94 -0.32 -9.91
CA ILE A 87 -6.07 0.61 -10.06
C ILE A 87 -7.09 0.36 -8.95
N ASP A 88 -7.64 1.44 -8.39
CA ASP A 88 -8.86 1.39 -7.59
C ASP A 88 -10.04 1.74 -8.48
N LEU A 89 -10.89 0.74 -8.75
CA LEU A 89 -12.11 0.90 -9.53
C LEU A 89 -13.21 1.62 -8.71
N SER A 90 -13.07 1.71 -7.39
CA SER A 90 -14.00 2.46 -6.53
C SER A 90 -13.37 2.81 -5.19
N ASP A 91 -12.73 3.98 -5.10
CA ASP A 91 -12.31 4.61 -3.85
C ASP A 91 -13.38 5.62 -3.42
N GLU A 92 -14.33 5.18 -2.58
CA GLU A 92 -15.51 5.97 -2.20
C GLU A 92 -16.31 6.44 -3.44
N GLY A 93 -16.39 5.60 -4.48
CA GLY A 93 -17.11 5.87 -5.73
C GLY A 93 -16.28 6.52 -6.86
N GLN A 94 -15.00 6.80 -6.63
CA GLN A 94 -14.11 7.38 -7.64
C GLN A 94 -13.10 6.36 -8.17
N ILE A 95 -12.92 6.33 -9.49
CA ILE A 95 -11.86 5.53 -10.12
C ILE A 95 -10.53 6.27 -9.99
N LYS A 96 -9.49 5.59 -9.50
CA LYS A 96 -8.16 6.15 -9.32
C LYS A 96 -7.09 5.17 -9.80
N MET A 97 -6.25 5.61 -10.73
CA MET A 97 -4.97 4.94 -11.01
C MET A 97 -4.11 5.04 -9.74
N LEU A 98 -3.52 3.96 -9.25
CA LEU A 98 -2.72 3.98 -8.03
C LEU A 98 -1.24 3.89 -8.36
N ASP A 99 -0.79 2.71 -8.76
CA ASP A 99 0.63 2.44 -8.95
C ASP A 99 0.86 1.92 -10.37
N ALA A 100 1.91 2.43 -11.03
CA ALA A 100 2.36 2.00 -12.35
C ALA A 100 3.87 2.23 -12.42
N TYR A 101 4.64 1.19 -12.10
CA TYR A 101 6.08 1.31 -12.02
C TYR A 101 6.79 0.02 -12.43
N ALA A 102 8.07 0.17 -12.78
CA ALA A 102 9.02 -0.92 -12.89
C ALA A 102 10.00 -0.88 -11.72
N ARG A 103 10.41 -2.05 -11.25
CA ARG A 103 11.33 -2.24 -10.15
C ARG A 103 12.51 -3.09 -10.58
N LEU A 104 13.71 -2.57 -10.36
CA LEU A 104 14.99 -3.18 -10.67
C LEU A 104 15.66 -3.64 -9.38
N PHE A 105 16.35 -4.78 -9.45
CA PHE A 105 17.12 -5.36 -8.34
C PHE A 105 18.60 -5.54 -8.75
N PRO A 106 19.41 -4.47 -8.81
CA PRO A 106 20.76 -4.53 -9.33
C PRO A 106 21.66 -5.46 -8.50
N THR A 107 21.55 -5.40 -7.18
CA THR A 107 22.36 -6.17 -6.23
C THR A 107 21.51 -6.68 -5.07
N LYS A 108 22.06 -7.51 -4.19
CA LYS A 108 21.34 -7.97 -3.00
C LYS A 108 21.07 -6.79 -2.07
N GLY A 109 19.82 -6.66 -1.63
CA GLY A 109 19.38 -5.59 -0.72
C GLY A 109 19.08 -4.26 -1.41
N LEU A 110 19.57 -4.01 -2.63
CA LEU A 110 19.31 -2.78 -3.38
C LEU A 110 18.09 -2.95 -4.30
N THR A 111 17.17 -2.01 -4.18
CA THR A 111 15.95 -1.92 -4.98
C THR A 111 15.87 -0.54 -5.60
N VAL A 112 15.55 -0.48 -6.88
CA VAL A 112 15.39 0.77 -7.61
C VAL A 112 14.02 0.74 -8.28
N THR A 113 13.16 1.71 -8.00
CA THR A 113 11.81 1.75 -8.57
C THR A 113 11.62 3.05 -9.36
N ALA A 114 11.03 2.95 -10.54
CA ALA A 114 10.75 4.10 -11.41
C ALA A 114 9.32 4.03 -11.95
N GLY A 115 8.59 5.15 -11.86
CA GLY A 115 7.21 5.27 -12.35
C GLY A 115 6.30 5.98 -11.35
N GLN A 116 4.99 5.76 -11.49
CA GLN A 116 3.99 6.26 -10.56
C GLN A 116 3.91 5.33 -9.36
N MET A 117 4.17 5.84 -8.17
CA MET A 117 4.13 5.06 -6.94
C MET A 117 3.77 5.92 -5.74
N ARG A 118 3.52 5.27 -4.61
CA ARG A 118 3.42 5.97 -3.33
C ARG A 118 4.77 6.52 -2.88
N VAL A 119 4.76 7.79 -2.46
CA VAL A 119 5.94 8.46 -1.90
C VAL A 119 6.26 7.83 -0.53
N PRO A 120 7.52 7.47 -0.24
CA PRO A 120 7.91 6.81 0.99
C PRO A 120 7.91 7.78 2.17
N PHE A 121 6.72 8.16 2.64
CA PHE A 121 6.56 9.14 3.72
C PHE A 121 5.80 8.60 4.95
N THR A 122 4.80 7.73 4.81
CA THR A 122 4.04 7.25 5.99
C THR A 122 3.85 5.75 6.06
N ILE A 123 3.97 5.16 7.25
CA ILE A 123 3.78 3.72 7.44
C ILE A 123 2.36 3.23 7.19
N ASP A 124 1.36 4.02 7.58
CA ASP A 124 -0.05 3.60 7.57
C ASP A 124 -0.64 3.65 6.16
N ALA A 125 -0.17 4.58 5.31
CA ALA A 125 -0.64 4.65 3.94
C ALA A 125 -0.15 3.47 3.09
N HIS A 126 1.04 2.92 3.37
CA HIS A 126 1.66 1.85 2.57
C HIS A 126 0.98 0.48 2.72
N ARG A 127 0.16 0.27 3.75
CA ARG A 127 -0.59 -0.98 3.90
C ARG A 127 -1.72 -1.07 2.87
N SER A 128 -1.82 -2.22 2.20
CA SER A 128 -2.96 -2.52 1.34
C SER A 128 -4.26 -2.54 2.15
N PRO A 129 -5.42 -2.20 1.56
CA PRO A 129 -6.67 -2.07 2.30
C PRO A 129 -7.07 -3.31 3.11
N HIS A 130 -6.71 -4.51 2.66
CA HIS A 130 -6.99 -5.78 3.36
C HIS A 130 -6.02 -6.07 4.51
N GLN A 131 -4.91 -5.33 4.62
CA GLN A 131 -3.92 -5.45 5.71
C GLN A 131 -4.16 -4.41 6.82
N GLN A 132 -5.18 -3.56 6.69
CA GLN A 132 -5.50 -2.53 7.68
C GLN A 132 -6.16 -3.17 8.91
N TYR A 133 -5.69 -2.81 10.10
CA TYR A 133 -6.27 -3.27 11.36
C TYR A 133 -7.64 -2.65 11.64
N PHE A 134 -7.86 -1.42 11.16
CA PHE A 134 -9.08 -0.67 11.39
C PHE A 134 -9.87 -0.47 10.09
N PRO A 135 -11.21 -0.28 10.18
CA PRO A 135 -12.02 0.02 9.01
C PRO A 135 -11.57 1.26 8.23
N ASN A 136 -11.04 2.26 8.92
CA ASN A 136 -10.51 3.49 8.33
C ASN A 136 -9.04 3.66 8.72
N ARG A 137 -8.25 4.28 7.82
CA ARG A 137 -6.90 4.75 8.13
C ARG A 137 -6.93 5.88 9.15
N SER A 138 -5.78 6.12 9.79
CA SER A 138 -5.61 7.28 10.66
C SER A 138 -5.88 8.59 9.90
N PHE A 139 -6.32 9.62 10.62
CA PHE A 139 -6.61 10.93 10.04
C PHE A 139 -5.37 11.54 9.35
N ILE A 140 -4.20 11.41 9.97
CA ILE A 140 -2.90 11.84 9.42
C ILE A 140 -2.58 11.09 8.12
N ALA A 141 -2.79 9.77 8.09
CA ALA A 141 -2.56 9.00 6.87
C ALA A 141 -3.56 9.33 5.76
N LYS A 142 -4.80 9.71 6.09
CA LYS A 142 -5.80 10.11 5.10
C LYS A 142 -5.50 11.50 4.52
N GLN A 143 -5.10 12.46 5.34
CA GLN A 143 -4.96 13.86 4.92
C GLN A 143 -3.57 14.24 4.43
N VAL A 144 -2.51 13.70 5.04
CA VAL A 144 -1.12 14.14 4.80
C VAL A 144 -0.25 13.01 4.30
N GLY A 145 -0.57 11.76 4.66
CA GLY A 145 0.33 10.63 4.46
C GLY A 145 0.17 9.83 3.17
N ASN A 146 -0.95 9.98 2.46
CA ASN A 146 -1.28 9.15 1.28
C ASN A 146 -0.98 9.89 -0.03
N VAL A 147 0.29 10.27 -0.22
CA VAL A 147 0.76 10.94 -1.43
C VAL A 147 1.29 9.92 -2.42
N ARG A 148 0.85 10.01 -3.67
CA ARG A 148 1.43 9.27 -4.80
C ARG A 148 1.85 10.24 -5.88
N ASP A 149 2.93 9.89 -6.54
CA ASP A 149 3.55 10.75 -7.53
C ASP A 149 4.38 9.93 -8.52
N VAL A 150 4.77 10.56 -9.61
CA VAL A 150 5.71 10.00 -10.58
C VAL A 150 7.12 10.39 -10.18
N GLY A 151 8.01 9.39 -10.12
CA GLY A 151 9.37 9.62 -9.72
C GLY A 151 10.22 8.36 -9.72
N PHE A 152 11.29 8.45 -8.95
CA PHE A 152 12.30 7.41 -8.81
C PHE A 152 12.65 7.22 -7.35
N THR A 153 12.69 5.97 -6.89
CA THR A 153 13.09 5.62 -5.53
C THR A 153 14.24 4.61 -5.52
N VAL A 154 15.09 4.72 -4.51
CA VAL A 154 16.15 3.77 -4.19
C VAL A 154 15.91 3.29 -2.76
N GLY A 155 15.78 1.99 -2.59
CA GLY A 155 15.70 1.32 -1.30
C GLY A 155 16.91 0.42 -1.08
N TYR A 156 17.50 0.47 0.10
CA TYR A 156 18.56 -0.44 0.52
C TYR A 156 18.20 -1.09 1.86
N THR A 157 18.19 -2.43 1.88
CA THR A 157 18.01 -3.20 3.11
C THR A 157 19.35 -3.77 3.56
N LEU A 158 19.81 -3.34 4.72
CA LEU A 158 21.05 -3.82 5.32
C LEU A 158 20.82 -5.22 5.91
N PRO A 159 21.64 -6.22 5.54
CA PRO A 159 21.59 -7.56 6.11
C PRO A 159 22.31 -7.58 7.47
N THR A 160 21.70 -6.97 8.48
CA THR A 160 22.18 -6.99 9.87
C THR A 160 21.18 -7.79 10.73
N ASP A 161 21.58 -8.18 11.95
CA ASP A 161 20.69 -8.89 12.90
C ASP A 161 19.38 -8.14 13.16
N VAL A 162 19.39 -6.81 12.97
CA VAL A 162 18.21 -5.95 12.88
C VAL A 162 18.08 -5.51 11.42
N PRO A 163 17.08 -5.97 10.65
CA PRO A 163 16.90 -5.49 9.29
C PRO A 163 16.56 -4.01 9.29
N ILE A 164 17.46 -3.21 8.72
CA ILE A 164 17.30 -1.77 8.51
C ILE A 164 17.04 -1.54 7.04
N THR A 165 15.93 -0.89 6.71
CA THR A 165 15.60 -0.50 5.35
C THR A 165 15.62 1.02 5.25
N VAL A 166 16.46 1.54 4.37
CA VAL A 166 16.49 2.98 4.03
C VAL A 166 15.97 3.13 2.62
N GLU A 167 15.03 4.03 2.42
CA GLU A 167 14.44 4.35 1.13
C GLU A 167 14.52 5.85 0.90
N GLY A 168 14.89 6.28 -0.29
CA GLY A 168 14.91 7.68 -0.68
C GLY A 168 14.43 7.83 -2.11
N GLY A 169 13.76 8.93 -2.44
CA GLY A 169 13.26 9.16 -3.79
C GLY A 169 13.09 10.61 -4.16
N LEU A 170 13.05 10.83 -5.48
CA LEU A 170 12.80 12.10 -6.13
C LEU A 170 11.50 12.00 -6.93
N PHE A 171 10.67 13.04 -6.88
CA PHE A 171 9.32 13.07 -7.43
C PHE A 171 9.00 14.43 -8.07
N ASN A 172 8.07 14.44 -9.02
CA ASN A 172 7.68 15.64 -9.76
C ASN A 172 6.93 16.68 -8.89
N GLY A 173 6.25 16.24 -7.84
CA GLY A 173 5.46 17.08 -6.93
C GLY A 173 4.04 17.40 -7.40
N SER A 174 3.67 16.98 -8.61
CA SER A 174 2.38 17.28 -9.24
C SER A 174 1.29 16.23 -8.98
N GLY A 175 1.66 15.14 -8.29
CA GLY A 175 0.73 14.10 -7.87
C GLY A 175 0.29 13.17 -9.01
N LEU A 176 -0.82 12.46 -8.80
CA LEU A 176 -1.24 11.39 -9.70
C LEU A 176 -1.65 11.86 -11.10
N THR A 177 -2.27 13.02 -11.24
CA THR A 177 -3.01 13.39 -12.46
C THR A 177 -2.29 14.41 -13.34
N ASN A 178 -1.36 15.20 -12.80
CA ASN A 178 -0.78 16.33 -13.51
C ASN A 178 0.68 16.08 -13.96
N GLN A 179 0.88 15.04 -14.76
CA GLN A 179 2.23 14.53 -15.09
C GLN A 179 2.90 15.21 -16.29
N LYS A 180 2.19 16.09 -17.02
CA LYS A 180 2.69 16.71 -18.26
C LYS A 180 3.40 18.05 -18.04
N GLU A 181 3.38 18.57 -16.83
CA GLU A 181 3.98 19.87 -16.52
C GLU A 181 5.50 19.81 -16.48
N TRP A 182 6.13 20.92 -16.85
CA TRP A 182 7.57 21.08 -16.76
C TRP A 182 7.93 21.60 -15.37
N HIS A 183 8.74 20.84 -14.64
CA HIS A 183 9.17 21.20 -13.29
C HIS A 183 10.61 21.72 -13.30
N LYS A 184 10.84 22.86 -12.63
CA LYS A 184 12.20 23.40 -12.39
C LYS A 184 12.85 22.86 -11.12
N GLU A 185 12.03 22.34 -10.21
CA GLU A 185 12.40 21.81 -8.91
C GLU A 185 11.82 20.42 -8.76
N VAL A 186 12.49 19.57 -7.97
CA VAL A 186 12.05 18.20 -7.68
C VAL A 186 11.75 18.07 -6.20
N ASN A 187 10.69 17.34 -5.87
CA ASN A 187 10.40 16.97 -4.49
C ASN A 187 11.23 15.75 -4.10
N TYR A 188 11.58 15.65 -2.82
CA TYR A 188 12.33 14.52 -2.28
C TYR A 188 11.64 13.94 -1.04
N SER A 189 11.87 12.66 -0.79
CA SER A 189 11.38 11.98 0.39
C SER A 189 12.39 10.91 0.80
N ALA A 190 12.59 10.74 2.10
CA ALA A 190 13.44 9.72 2.66
C ALA A 190 12.71 9.03 3.81
N LYS A 191 12.90 7.73 3.94
CA LYS A 191 12.30 6.89 4.97
C LYS A 191 13.33 5.89 5.48
N ALA A 192 13.50 5.82 6.77
CA ALA A 192 14.30 4.80 7.43
C ALA A 192 13.40 3.95 8.33
N GLN A 193 13.42 2.64 8.13
CA GLN A 193 12.68 1.67 8.93
C GLN A 193 13.67 0.74 9.64
N PHE A 194 13.51 0.64 10.96
CA PHE A 194 14.26 -0.26 11.83
C PHE A 194 13.29 -1.32 12.34
N LEU A 195 13.59 -2.59 12.08
CA LEU A 195 12.74 -3.71 12.49
C LEU A 195 13.42 -4.48 13.62
N PHE A 196 13.23 -4.05 14.87
CA PHE A 196 13.90 -4.64 16.02
C PHE A 196 13.46 -6.08 16.29
N THR A 197 12.16 -6.37 16.18
CA THR A 197 11.59 -7.71 16.39
C THR A 197 10.34 -7.91 15.54
N LYS A 198 9.81 -9.15 15.47
CA LYS A 198 8.49 -9.41 14.89
C LYS A 198 7.41 -8.68 15.70
N GLY A 199 6.94 -7.54 15.19
CA GLY A 199 5.87 -6.73 15.79
C GLY A 199 6.33 -5.39 16.35
N LEU A 200 7.64 -5.12 16.44
CA LEU A 200 8.18 -3.83 16.86
C LEU A 200 9.04 -3.22 15.73
N ASN A 201 8.54 -2.13 15.16
CA ASN A 201 9.28 -1.33 14.19
C ASN A 201 9.33 0.15 14.60
N LEU A 202 10.41 0.82 14.23
CA LEU A 202 10.52 2.27 14.27
C LEU A 202 10.65 2.75 12.82
N THR A 203 9.90 3.78 12.45
CA THR A 203 10.01 4.38 11.12
C THR A 203 10.14 5.89 11.25
N LEU A 204 11.13 6.42 10.55
CA LEU A 204 11.42 7.84 10.42
C LEU A 204 11.19 8.22 8.97
N SER A 205 10.48 9.31 8.72
CA SER A 205 10.18 9.82 7.38
C SER A 205 10.10 11.34 7.36
#